data_AF-A0A5J9VVE7-F1
#
_entry.id   AF-A0A5J9VVE7-F1
#
_cell.length_a   1.000
_cell.length_b   1.000
_cell.length_c   1.000
_cell.angle_alpha   90.00
_cell.angle_beta   90.00
_cell.angle_gamma   90.00
#
_symmetry.space_group_name_H-M   'P 1'
#
loop_
_entity.id
_entity.type
_entity.pdbx_description
1 polymer ?
#
loop_
_entity_poly.entity_id
_entity_poly.type
_entity_poly.pdbx_seq_one_letter_code
_entity_poly.pdbx_strand_id
1 'polypeptide(L)'
;MAPTAAQRSPTACAATAAVLLLLLTSCLAVAATDATTTTVATGGGTRRVLVANGLGLTPQMGWNSWNHFQGNINETVIRRTADALVATGLAKAGYTYVNLDDYWADYQRNNKGYMVANPKTFPSGIKALADYVHSKGLKLGLYSSAGTRTCSKQMPGSLGHEDTDAKTFASWGVDYLKYDNCNRDGTPETVRFPRMARALTNSGRSIFYSLCEWGYMDVAKWGGSYGNSWRTTGDITDTWTR
;
A
#
# COMPACT_ATOMS: atom_id res chain seq x y z
N MET A 1 13.86 -33.24 -37.07
CA MET A 1 14.22 -32.60 -38.35
C MET A 1 13.20 -33.02 -39.40
N ALA A 2 12.78 -32.13 -40.31
CA ALA A 2 12.00 -32.50 -41.50
C ALA A 2 12.95 -32.93 -42.64
N PRO A 3 12.42 -33.53 -43.74
CA PRO A 3 12.28 -32.70 -44.96
C PRO A 3 11.09 -33.01 -45.89
N THR A 4 10.50 -31.94 -46.42
CA THR A 4 9.94 -31.72 -47.79
C THR A 4 9.21 -32.81 -48.60
N ALA A 5 7.87 -32.70 -48.63
CA ALA A 5 7.04 -32.28 -49.78
C ALA A 5 7.20 -32.87 -51.21
N ALA A 6 6.07 -33.39 -51.74
CA ALA A 6 5.64 -33.36 -53.16
C ALA A 6 4.12 -33.65 -53.26
N GLN A 7 3.45 -33.60 -54.43
CA GLN A 7 3.09 -32.44 -55.26
C GLN A 7 1.90 -32.84 -56.20
N ARG A 8 1.06 -31.89 -56.63
CA ARG A 8 0.10 -31.93 -57.78
C ARG A 8 -1.28 -32.59 -57.62
N SER A 9 -2.24 -32.00 -58.33
CA SER A 9 -3.65 -32.39 -58.53
C SER A 9 -3.89 -32.97 -59.93
N PRO A 10 -5.14 -33.32 -60.29
CA PRO A 10 -5.68 -32.75 -61.53
C PRO A 10 -7.17 -32.28 -61.48
N THR A 11 -7.50 -31.49 -62.52
CA THR A 11 -8.79 -31.15 -63.18
C THR A 11 -9.96 -32.16 -63.05
N ALA A 12 -11.27 -31.88 -63.29
CA ALA A 12 -12.07 -30.80 -63.95
C ALA A 12 -13.59 -31.06 -63.64
N CYS A 13 -14.64 -30.29 -64.03
CA CYS A 13 -14.92 -28.88 -64.42
C CYS A 13 -16.49 -28.69 -64.48
N ALA A 14 -17.02 -27.71 -65.24
CA ALA A 14 -18.44 -27.29 -65.43
C ALA A 14 -19.13 -26.65 -64.19
N ALA A 15 -19.62 -25.39 -64.17
CA ALA A 15 -20.43 -24.57 -65.10
C ALA A 15 -21.93 -24.94 -65.11
N THR A 16 -22.90 -24.03 -65.10
CA THR A 16 -22.91 -22.54 -65.13
C THR A 16 -23.29 -21.96 -63.73
N ALA A 17 -23.74 -20.73 -63.45
CA ALA A 17 -24.15 -19.53 -64.20
C ALA A 17 -23.88 -18.22 -63.38
N ALA A 18 -24.48 -17.07 -63.74
CA ALA A 18 -24.31 -15.78 -63.06
C ALA A 18 -25.57 -14.87 -63.09
N VAL A 19 -25.70 -13.98 -62.10
CA VAL A 19 -26.28 -12.63 -62.22
C VAL A 19 -25.45 -11.67 -61.35
N LEU A 20 -25.17 -10.47 -61.86
CA LEU A 20 -24.47 -9.38 -61.17
C LEU A 20 -25.36 -8.13 -61.21
N LEU A 21 -25.46 -7.38 -60.12
CA LEU A 21 -25.88 -5.98 -60.19
C LEU A 21 -25.26 -5.15 -59.06
N LEU A 22 -24.37 -4.21 -59.44
CA LEU A 22 -24.06 -3.05 -58.61
C LEU A 22 -25.01 -1.91 -59.00
N LEU A 23 -25.29 -1.01 -58.05
CA LEU A 23 -25.52 0.41 -58.35
C LEU A 23 -25.06 1.28 -57.17
N LEU A 24 -24.79 2.56 -57.43
CA LEU A 24 -24.00 3.45 -56.59
C LEU A 24 -24.61 4.87 -56.57
N THR A 25 -24.23 5.67 -55.57
CA THR A 25 -24.55 7.11 -55.39
C THR A 25 -26.04 7.45 -55.13
N SER A 26 -26.34 8.27 -54.13
CA SER A 26 -26.22 9.72 -54.24
C SER A 26 -26.14 10.41 -52.87
N CYS A 27 -25.59 11.62 -52.84
CA CYS A 27 -25.44 12.42 -51.61
C CYS A 27 -26.63 13.35 -51.40
N LEU A 28 -27.06 13.53 -50.15
CA LEU A 28 -27.86 14.66 -49.70
C LEU A 28 -27.39 15.07 -48.31
N ALA A 29 -26.92 16.32 -48.19
CA ALA A 29 -26.48 16.87 -46.92
C ALA A 29 -27.66 17.45 -46.13
N VAL A 30 -27.67 17.22 -44.82
CA VAL A 30 -28.52 17.95 -43.87
C VAL A 30 -27.58 18.79 -43.00
N ALA A 31 -27.92 20.06 -42.81
CA ALA A 31 -27.05 21.03 -42.15
C ALA A 31 -26.90 20.76 -40.64
N ALA A 32 -25.74 21.15 -40.09
CA ALA A 32 -25.48 21.09 -38.66
C ALA A 32 -26.23 22.18 -37.89
N THR A 33 -26.65 21.84 -36.66
CA THR A 33 -27.00 22.81 -35.62
C THR A 33 -26.28 22.41 -34.34
N ASP A 34 -25.11 23.00 -34.09
CA ASP A 34 -24.32 22.74 -32.88
C ASP A 34 -25.02 23.29 -31.63
N ALA A 35 -25.58 22.39 -30.82
CA ALA A 35 -26.15 22.70 -29.51
C ALA A 35 -25.08 22.63 -28.41
N THR A 36 -24.00 23.40 -28.56
CA THR A 36 -22.80 23.38 -27.68
C THR A 36 -23.13 23.87 -26.26
N THR A 37 -23.67 22.99 -25.44
CA THR A 37 -24.10 23.31 -24.07
C THR A 37 -22.89 23.28 -23.14
N THR A 38 -22.15 24.39 -23.07
CA THR A 38 -21.00 24.58 -22.18
C THR A 38 -21.43 24.75 -20.73
N THR A 39 -21.71 23.62 -20.07
CA THR A 39 -21.86 23.55 -18.60
C THR A 39 -20.52 23.78 -17.91
N VAL A 40 -20.16 25.05 -17.74
CA VAL A 40 -18.98 25.47 -16.98
C VAL A 40 -19.17 25.11 -15.50
N ALA A 41 -18.64 23.96 -15.11
CA ALA A 41 -18.68 23.45 -13.74
C ALA A 41 -17.66 24.17 -12.83
N THR A 42 -17.81 25.48 -12.63
CA THR A 42 -17.08 26.25 -11.62
C THR A 42 -17.56 25.90 -10.21
N GLY A 43 -17.17 24.72 -9.75
CA GLY A 43 -17.47 24.16 -8.43
C GLY A 43 -16.21 23.59 -7.76
N GLY A 44 -15.09 24.29 -7.89
CA GLY A 44 -13.75 23.88 -7.44
C GLY A 44 -13.55 23.86 -5.92
N GLY A 45 -14.46 23.22 -5.18
CA GLY A 45 -14.19 22.83 -3.80
C GLY A 45 -13.04 21.82 -3.80
N THR A 46 -11.90 22.19 -3.20
CA THR A 46 -10.68 21.39 -3.19
C THR A 46 -10.92 20.08 -2.43
N ARG A 47 -11.39 19.05 -3.13
CA ARG A 47 -11.44 17.67 -2.64
C ARG A 47 -10.01 17.33 -2.25
N ARG A 48 -9.73 17.28 -0.94
CA ARG A 48 -8.40 16.91 -0.40
C ARG A 48 -7.94 15.69 -1.18
N VAL A 49 -6.69 15.73 -1.66
CA VAL A 49 -6.07 14.58 -2.31
C VAL A 49 -5.95 13.49 -1.25
N LEU A 50 -6.95 12.62 -1.23
CA LEU A 50 -6.93 11.36 -0.51
C LEU A 50 -6.07 10.41 -1.35
N VAL A 51 -5.21 9.65 -0.69
CA VAL A 51 -4.54 8.52 -1.33
C VAL A 51 -5.60 7.61 -1.94
N ALA A 52 -5.38 7.17 -3.18
CA ALA A 52 -6.34 6.35 -3.93
C ALA A 52 -6.59 4.94 -3.34
N ASN A 53 -6.02 4.62 -2.16
CA ASN A 53 -6.28 3.38 -1.42
C ASN A 53 -7.63 3.38 -0.65
N GLY A 54 -8.33 4.52 -0.59
CA GLY A 54 -9.66 4.64 0.03
C GLY A 54 -9.68 4.64 1.56
N LEU A 55 -8.51 4.73 2.21
CA LEU A 55 -8.37 4.70 3.66
C LEU A 55 -8.19 6.12 4.25
N GLY A 56 -8.39 6.27 5.56
CA GLY A 56 -8.15 7.54 6.27
C GLY A 56 -9.19 8.63 5.99
N LEU A 57 -10.45 8.26 5.69
CA LEU A 57 -11.56 9.21 5.57
C LEU A 57 -11.83 9.97 6.89
N THR A 58 -11.53 9.32 8.01
CA THR A 58 -11.35 9.90 9.35
C THR A 58 -9.93 9.61 9.83
N PRO A 59 -9.41 10.34 10.84
CA PRO A 59 -8.17 9.97 11.52
C PRO A 59 -8.19 8.51 12.01
N GLN A 60 -7.03 7.85 12.01
CA GLN A 60 -6.89 6.51 12.54
C GLN A 60 -7.06 6.49 14.07
N MET A 61 -7.65 5.42 14.59
CA MET A 61 -7.79 5.18 16.03
C MET A 61 -7.29 3.78 16.38
N GLY A 62 -6.50 3.67 17.44
CA GLY A 62 -5.83 2.43 17.80
C GLY A 62 -4.70 2.65 18.81
N TRP A 63 -3.80 1.68 18.90
CA TRP A 63 -2.69 1.61 19.84
C TRP A 63 -1.37 1.31 19.12
N ASN A 64 -0.25 1.73 19.72
CA ASN A 64 1.11 1.47 19.25
C ASN A 64 2.00 1.03 20.43
N SER A 65 2.92 0.10 20.19
CA SER A 65 3.73 -0.52 21.26
C SER A 65 4.84 0.35 21.85
N TRP A 66 5.32 1.37 21.14
CA TRP A 66 6.61 2.00 21.40
C TRP A 66 6.73 2.65 22.78
N ASN A 67 5.81 3.56 23.13
CA ASN A 67 5.94 4.41 24.32
C ASN A 67 5.94 3.65 25.65
N HIS A 68 5.45 2.40 25.69
CA HIS A 68 5.43 1.57 26.89
C HIS A 68 6.40 0.38 26.83
N PHE A 69 6.46 -0.34 25.71
CA PHE A 69 7.26 -1.56 25.60
C PHE A 69 8.64 -1.33 24.99
N GLN A 70 8.82 -0.27 24.19
CA GLN A 70 10.02 -0.05 23.36
C GLN A 70 10.35 -1.32 22.55
N GLY A 71 11.57 -1.85 22.66
CA GLY A 71 11.95 -3.12 22.03
C GLY A 71 11.49 -4.40 22.75
N ASN A 72 10.85 -4.30 23.92
CA ASN A 72 10.41 -5.46 24.72
C ASN A 72 9.05 -6.02 24.26
N ILE A 73 8.85 -6.12 22.95
CA ILE A 73 7.62 -6.66 22.33
C ILE A 73 7.77 -8.15 21.97
N ASN A 74 6.66 -8.87 22.08
CA ASN A 74 6.53 -10.26 21.62
C ASN A 74 5.07 -10.59 21.31
N GLU A 75 4.85 -11.73 20.68
CA GLU A 75 3.54 -12.19 20.22
C GLU A 75 2.50 -12.25 21.36
N THR A 76 2.89 -12.70 22.55
CA THR A 76 2.01 -12.77 23.73
C THR A 76 1.59 -11.38 24.20
N VAL A 77 2.51 -10.39 24.18
CA VAL A 77 2.18 -8.99 24.50
C VAL A 77 1.16 -8.44 23.49
N ILE A 78 1.41 -8.58 22.19
CA ILE A 78 0.49 -8.05 21.17
C ILE A 78 -0.88 -8.75 21.21
N ARG A 79 -0.91 -10.08 21.38
CA ARG A 79 -2.16 -10.85 21.52
C ARG A 79 -2.97 -10.36 22.73
N ARG A 80 -2.33 -10.20 23.89
CA ARG A 80 -2.98 -9.65 25.10
C ARG A 80 -3.46 -8.21 24.94
N THR A 81 -2.73 -7.35 24.22
CA THR A 81 -3.19 -5.98 23.93
C THR A 81 -4.43 -5.98 23.02
N ALA A 82 -4.48 -6.87 22.01
CA ALA A 82 -5.66 -7.02 21.16
C ALA A 82 -6.88 -7.52 21.96
N ASP A 83 -6.71 -8.51 22.84
CA ASP A 83 -7.76 -8.94 23.78
C ASP A 83 -8.19 -7.80 24.71
N ALA A 84 -7.26 -7.01 25.24
CA ALA A 84 -7.56 -5.88 26.13
C ALA A 84 -8.35 -4.77 25.43
N LEU A 85 -8.03 -4.42 24.18
CA LEU A 85 -8.77 -3.44 23.38
C LEU A 85 -10.24 -3.83 23.20
N VAL A 86 -10.52 -5.13 23.01
CA VAL A 86 -11.91 -5.64 22.94
C VAL A 86 -12.55 -5.65 24.32
N ALA A 87 -11.90 -6.23 25.34
CA ALA A 87 -12.46 -6.43 26.67
C ALA A 87 -12.74 -5.12 27.43
N THR A 88 -11.94 -4.07 27.20
CA THR A 88 -12.17 -2.73 27.77
C THR A 88 -13.20 -1.90 27.00
N GLY A 89 -13.69 -2.38 25.86
CA GLY A 89 -14.60 -1.65 24.99
C GLY A 89 -13.95 -0.57 24.11
N LEU A 90 -12.62 -0.37 24.19
CA LEU A 90 -11.90 0.59 23.33
C LEU A 90 -12.08 0.28 21.84
N ALA A 91 -12.11 -1.00 21.45
CA ALA A 91 -12.42 -1.44 20.10
C ALA A 91 -13.81 -0.94 19.64
N LYS A 92 -14.83 -1.02 20.51
CA LYS A 92 -16.19 -0.51 20.27
C LYS A 92 -16.24 1.03 20.21
N ALA A 93 -15.32 1.71 20.90
CA ALA A 93 -15.11 3.16 20.80
C ALA A 93 -14.29 3.58 19.56
N GLY A 94 -13.88 2.64 18.69
CA GLY A 94 -13.21 2.92 17.42
C GLY A 94 -11.70 2.61 17.38
N TYR A 95 -11.08 2.25 18.50
CA TYR A 95 -9.65 1.92 18.58
C TYR A 95 -9.37 0.55 17.95
N THR A 96 -9.22 0.54 16.63
CA THR A 96 -9.21 -0.68 15.79
C THR A 96 -7.82 -1.13 15.36
N TYR A 97 -6.83 -0.22 15.27
CA TYR A 97 -5.47 -0.57 14.88
C TYR A 97 -4.61 -1.04 16.07
N VAL A 98 -3.90 -2.15 15.90
CA VAL A 98 -2.90 -2.70 16.83
C VAL A 98 -1.55 -2.66 16.12
N ASN A 99 -0.78 -1.60 16.37
CA ASN A 99 0.45 -1.33 15.63
C ASN A 99 1.67 -1.80 16.41
N LEU A 100 2.42 -2.74 15.83
CA LEU A 100 3.79 -3.03 16.25
C LEU A 100 4.70 -1.90 15.75
N ASP A 101 5.55 -1.39 16.63
CA ASP A 101 6.64 -0.49 16.27
C ASP A 101 7.94 -1.27 15.97
N ASP A 102 9.11 -0.66 16.08
CA ASP A 102 10.43 -1.30 15.88
C ASP A 102 10.62 -2.59 16.73
N TYR A 103 11.65 -3.39 16.40
CA TYR A 103 11.99 -4.70 17.01
C TYR A 103 11.08 -5.92 16.66
N TRP A 104 10.10 -5.81 15.76
CA TRP A 104 9.26 -6.98 15.39
C TRP A 104 9.96 -7.99 14.47
N ALA A 105 10.86 -7.53 13.60
CA ALA A 105 11.56 -8.35 12.62
C ALA A 105 12.90 -8.90 13.16
N ASP A 106 13.43 -9.92 12.50
CA ASP A 106 14.77 -10.44 12.75
C ASP A 106 15.85 -9.42 12.29
N TYR A 107 17.05 -9.52 12.86
CA TYR A 107 18.16 -8.60 12.61
C TYR A 107 18.66 -8.62 11.17
N GLN A 108 18.38 -9.68 10.42
CA GLN A 108 18.72 -9.80 9.00
C GLN A 108 17.51 -10.18 8.15
N ARG A 109 17.58 -9.82 6.87
CA ARG A 109 16.77 -10.43 5.82
C ARG A 109 17.18 -11.89 5.68
N ASN A 110 16.24 -12.75 5.30
CA ASN A 110 16.56 -14.15 5.01
C ASN A 110 17.44 -14.29 3.75
N ASN A 111 17.91 -15.51 3.45
CA ASN A 111 18.78 -15.79 2.30
C ASN A 111 18.16 -15.48 0.91
N LYS A 112 16.88 -15.12 0.83
CA LYS A 112 16.18 -14.66 -0.38
C LYS A 112 15.90 -13.15 -0.38
N GLY A 113 16.41 -12.40 0.60
CA GLY A 113 16.26 -10.94 0.70
C GLY A 113 14.97 -10.44 1.35
N TYR A 114 14.09 -11.33 1.84
CA TYR A 114 12.85 -10.94 2.50
C TYR A 114 13.09 -10.58 3.96
N MET A 115 12.40 -9.55 4.46
CA MET A 115 12.24 -9.32 5.88
C MET A 115 11.44 -10.47 6.51
N VAL A 116 11.79 -10.90 7.71
CA VAL A 116 11.11 -11.99 8.45
C VAL A 116 10.85 -11.57 9.89
N ALA A 117 9.81 -12.15 10.50
CA ALA A 117 9.55 -11.96 11.94
C ALA A 117 10.70 -12.52 12.77
N ASN A 118 11.03 -11.90 13.90
CA ASN A 118 12.03 -12.44 14.82
C ASN A 118 11.48 -13.75 15.44
N PRO A 119 12.10 -14.93 15.22
CA PRO A 119 11.53 -16.20 15.62
C PRO A 119 11.52 -16.43 17.13
N LYS A 120 12.23 -15.61 17.92
CA LYS A 120 12.24 -15.70 19.40
C LYS A 120 11.09 -14.93 20.04
N THR A 121 10.70 -13.80 19.45
CA THR A 121 9.61 -12.95 19.97
C THR A 121 8.29 -13.13 19.23
N PHE A 122 8.32 -13.56 17.96
CA PHE A 122 7.16 -13.82 17.11
C PHE A 122 7.23 -15.21 16.46
N PRO A 123 7.24 -16.30 17.26
CA PRO A 123 7.47 -17.67 16.78
C PRO A 123 6.41 -18.17 15.78
N SER A 124 5.16 -17.68 15.83
CA SER A 124 4.12 -18.02 14.84
C SER A 124 4.24 -17.21 13.53
N GLY A 125 5.11 -16.20 13.50
CA GLY A 125 5.23 -15.24 12.39
C GLY A 125 4.09 -14.22 12.34
N ILE A 126 4.32 -13.12 11.61
CA ILE A 126 3.37 -11.99 11.56
C ILE A 126 2.00 -12.38 10.99
N LYS A 127 1.92 -13.29 10.00
CA LYS A 127 0.61 -13.70 9.45
C LYS A 127 -0.29 -14.33 10.52
N ALA A 128 0.22 -15.25 11.34
CA ALA A 128 -0.57 -15.89 12.38
C ALA A 128 -0.94 -14.95 13.55
N LEU A 129 -0.24 -13.82 13.68
CA LEU A 129 -0.60 -12.71 14.56
C LEU A 129 -1.69 -11.83 13.92
N ALA A 130 -1.57 -11.51 12.62
CA ALA A 130 -2.57 -10.75 11.87
C ALA A 130 -3.91 -11.49 11.81
N ASP A 131 -3.91 -12.77 11.44
CA ASP A 131 -5.11 -13.62 11.37
C ASP A 131 -5.87 -13.64 12.72
N TYR A 132 -5.14 -13.61 13.85
CA TYR A 132 -5.73 -13.51 15.18
C TYR A 132 -6.22 -12.10 15.52
N VAL A 133 -5.49 -11.04 15.17
CA VAL A 133 -5.96 -9.66 15.38
C VAL A 133 -7.21 -9.39 14.55
N HIS A 134 -7.30 -9.92 13.33
CA HIS A 134 -8.50 -9.91 12.50
C HIS A 134 -9.66 -10.70 13.15
N SER A 135 -9.41 -11.84 13.79
CA SER A 135 -10.45 -12.61 14.50
C SER A 135 -11.04 -11.88 15.72
N LYS A 136 -10.37 -10.82 16.19
CA LYS A 136 -10.87 -9.88 17.22
C LYS A 136 -11.64 -8.68 16.65
N GLY A 137 -11.82 -8.61 15.33
CA GLY A 137 -12.39 -7.44 14.63
C GLY A 137 -11.44 -6.24 14.54
N LEU A 138 -10.16 -6.44 14.86
CA LEU A 138 -9.12 -5.42 14.86
C LEU A 138 -8.26 -5.49 13.59
N LYS A 139 -7.29 -4.58 13.48
CA LYS A 139 -6.38 -4.41 12.34
C LYS A 139 -4.93 -4.45 12.79
N LEU A 140 -4.05 -5.13 12.07
CA LEU A 140 -2.63 -5.24 12.44
C LEU A 140 -1.79 -4.19 11.70
N GLY A 141 -0.99 -3.41 12.44
CA GLY A 141 0.02 -2.54 11.87
C GLY A 141 1.44 -3.03 12.09
N LEU A 142 2.31 -2.74 11.14
CA LEU A 142 3.76 -2.91 11.24
C LEU A 142 4.49 -1.56 11.12
N TYR A 143 5.81 -1.66 11.33
CA TYR A 143 6.77 -0.60 11.23
C TYR A 143 7.93 -0.97 10.29
N SER A 144 8.46 0.00 9.57
CA SER A 144 9.77 -0.06 8.89
C SER A 144 10.32 1.37 8.74
N SER A 145 11.53 1.52 8.20
CA SER A 145 12.12 2.83 7.86
C SER A 145 12.36 2.98 6.36
N ALA A 146 12.21 4.21 5.86
CA ALA A 146 12.70 4.71 4.58
C ALA A 146 14.24 4.84 4.55
N GLY A 147 14.94 3.86 5.11
CA GLY A 147 16.39 3.77 5.21
C GLY A 147 16.86 2.32 5.14
N THR A 148 18.16 2.09 5.29
CA THR A 148 18.76 0.74 5.23
C THR A 148 18.53 -0.09 6.50
N ARG A 149 18.25 0.59 7.61
CA ARG A 149 18.00 0.04 8.97
C ARG A 149 16.91 0.87 9.66
N THR A 150 16.19 0.28 10.61
CA THR A 150 15.26 1.03 11.48
C THR A 150 15.98 1.91 12.51
N CYS A 151 15.26 2.77 13.24
CA CYS A 151 15.88 3.69 14.21
C CYS A 151 16.70 2.99 15.29
N SER A 152 16.23 1.86 15.83
CA SER A 152 16.99 1.01 16.75
C SER A 152 18.21 0.31 16.12
N LYS A 153 18.22 0.25 14.77
CA LYS A 153 19.10 -0.56 13.91
C LYS A 153 18.98 -2.08 14.11
N GLN A 154 18.05 -2.54 14.97
CA GLN A 154 17.87 -3.96 15.32
C GLN A 154 17.07 -4.76 14.28
N MET A 155 16.51 -4.11 13.25
CA MET A 155 15.98 -4.78 12.07
C MET A 155 16.31 -4.02 10.77
N PRO A 156 16.25 -4.69 9.59
CA PRO A 156 16.41 -4.03 8.30
C PRO A 156 15.35 -2.95 8.07
N GLY A 157 15.73 -1.88 7.36
CA GLY A 157 14.77 -0.96 6.75
C GLY A 157 14.39 -1.41 5.34
N SER A 158 13.47 -0.69 4.69
CA SER A 158 12.88 -1.07 3.39
C SER A 158 13.39 -0.25 2.20
N LEU A 159 14.36 0.65 2.39
CA LEU A 159 14.95 1.41 1.28
C LEU A 159 15.65 0.47 0.28
N GLY A 160 15.28 0.53 -1.00
CA GLY A 160 15.76 -0.40 -2.04
C GLY A 160 15.06 -1.76 -2.03
N HIS A 161 14.10 -1.98 -1.14
CA HIS A 161 13.33 -3.22 -0.99
C HIS A 161 11.81 -2.97 -1.00
N GLU A 162 11.35 -1.76 -1.36
CA GLU A 162 9.99 -1.30 -1.13
C GLU A 162 8.92 -2.23 -1.72
N ASP A 163 9.04 -2.61 -3.00
CA ASP A 163 8.10 -3.52 -3.68
C ASP A 163 8.07 -4.94 -3.08
N THR A 164 9.21 -5.42 -2.57
CA THR A 164 9.33 -6.75 -1.96
C THR A 164 8.71 -6.76 -0.57
N ASP A 165 9.02 -5.76 0.25
CA ASP A 165 8.52 -5.64 1.61
C ASP A 165 7.01 -5.32 1.63
N ALA A 166 6.52 -4.43 0.75
CA ALA A 166 5.09 -4.14 0.63
C ALA A 166 4.26 -5.38 0.27
N LYS A 167 4.73 -6.20 -0.70
CA LYS A 167 4.11 -7.48 -1.05
C LYS A 167 4.18 -8.48 0.11
N THR A 168 5.28 -8.49 0.86
CA THR A 168 5.45 -9.35 2.04
C THR A 168 4.42 -8.98 3.12
N PHE A 169 4.31 -7.70 3.49
CA PHE A 169 3.35 -7.20 4.46
C PHE A 169 1.90 -7.46 4.02
N ALA A 170 1.57 -7.25 2.75
CA ALA A 170 0.26 -7.58 2.19
C ALA A 170 -0.05 -9.08 2.26
N SER A 171 0.93 -9.96 1.96
CA SER A 171 0.79 -11.42 2.05
C SER A 171 0.55 -11.93 3.47
N TRP A 172 1.01 -11.17 4.47
CA TRP A 172 0.76 -11.44 5.89
C TRP A 172 -0.54 -10.81 6.42
N GLY A 173 -1.30 -10.08 5.59
CA GLY A 173 -2.56 -9.46 5.99
C GLY A 173 -2.42 -8.15 6.76
N VAL A 174 -1.26 -7.50 6.74
CA VAL A 174 -1.04 -6.20 7.42
C VAL A 174 -2.01 -5.14 6.90
N ASP A 175 -2.53 -4.29 7.79
CA ASP A 175 -3.51 -3.23 7.49
C ASP A 175 -2.91 -1.81 7.56
N TYR A 176 -1.75 -1.64 8.21
CA TYR A 176 -1.14 -0.34 8.49
C TYR A 176 0.40 -0.42 8.43
N LEU A 177 1.06 0.60 7.87
CA LEU A 177 2.51 0.76 7.93
C LEU A 177 2.88 2.15 8.48
N LYS A 178 3.50 2.19 9.67
CA LYS A 178 4.33 3.32 10.11
C LYS A 178 5.66 3.25 9.36
N TYR A 179 6.05 4.32 8.67
CA TYR A 179 7.25 4.34 7.85
C TYR A 179 8.18 5.47 8.29
N ASP A 180 9.32 5.13 8.87
CA ASP A 180 10.27 6.05 9.51
C ASP A 180 11.28 6.67 8.52
N ASN A 181 12.19 7.50 9.03
CA ASN A 181 13.18 8.24 8.23
C ASN A 181 14.64 8.03 8.69
N CYS A 182 14.86 7.17 9.69
CA CYS A 182 16.20 6.79 10.18
C CYS A 182 17.03 6.00 9.14
N ASN A 183 18.36 6.20 9.16
CA ASN A 183 19.35 5.53 8.30
C ASN A 183 19.09 5.67 6.78
N ARG A 184 18.58 6.83 6.37
CA ARG A 184 18.47 7.27 4.97
C ARG A 184 19.85 7.37 4.29
N ASP A 185 19.85 7.17 2.98
CA ASP A 185 21.00 7.23 2.05
C ASP A 185 21.38 8.66 1.59
N GLY A 186 20.57 9.67 1.95
CA GLY A 186 20.67 11.04 1.44
C GLY A 186 19.68 11.36 0.32
N THR A 187 18.96 10.37 -0.22
CA THR A 187 17.84 10.61 -1.14
C THR A 187 16.73 11.40 -0.42
N PRO A 188 16.08 12.41 -1.05
CA PRO A 188 15.03 13.19 -0.41
C PRO A 188 13.80 12.35 0.03
N GLU A 189 13.14 12.81 1.09
CA GLU A 189 11.87 12.27 1.59
C GLU A 189 10.80 12.24 0.49
N THR A 190 10.73 13.33 -0.30
CA THR A 190 9.87 13.49 -1.49
C THR A 190 10.14 12.49 -2.62
N VAL A 191 11.19 11.67 -2.51
CA VAL A 191 11.47 10.56 -3.42
C VAL A 191 11.28 9.21 -2.73
N ARG A 192 11.77 9.03 -1.49
CA ARG A 192 11.69 7.75 -0.76
C ARG A 192 10.28 7.38 -0.30
N PHE A 193 9.51 8.33 0.24
CA PHE A 193 8.15 8.03 0.71
C PHE A 193 7.18 7.73 -0.45
N PRO A 194 7.22 8.45 -1.58
CA PRO A 194 6.45 8.07 -2.77
C PRO A 194 6.83 6.71 -3.39
N ARG A 195 8.05 6.18 -3.19
CA ARG A 195 8.40 4.81 -3.62
C ARG A 195 7.58 3.78 -2.86
N MET A 196 7.60 3.83 -1.52
CA MET A 196 6.83 2.90 -0.69
C MET A 196 5.31 3.10 -0.88
N ALA A 197 4.81 4.32 -1.07
CA ALA A 197 3.39 4.55 -1.41
C ALA A 197 2.95 3.81 -2.69
N ARG A 198 3.80 3.81 -3.75
CA ARG A 198 3.54 3.03 -4.97
C ARG A 198 3.66 1.52 -4.72
N ALA A 199 4.66 1.08 -3.98
CA ALA A 199 4.83 -0.33 -3.62
C ALA A 199 3.63 -0.90 -2.85
N LEU A 200 3.09 -0.15 -1.89
CA LEU A 200 1.87 -0.52 -1.15
C LEU A 200 0.65 -0.55 -2.08
N THR A 201 0.50 0.42 -2.98
CA THR A 201 -0.57 0.42 -3.99
C THR A 201 -0.49 -0.81 -4.90
N ASN A 202 0.72 -1.22 -5.28
CA ASN A 202 1.01 -2.39 -6.11
C ASN A 202 1.06 -3.73 -5.32
N SER A 203 0.79 -3.72 -4.02
CA SER A 203 0.93 -4.90 -3.16
C SER A 203 -0.24 -5.89 -3.24
N GLY A 204 -1.38 -5.46 -3.78
CA GLY A 204 -2.63 -6.23 -3.79
C GLY A 204 -3.49 -6.11 -2.53
N ARG A 205 -3.07 -5.33 -1.51
CA ARG A 205 -3.86 -5.03 -0.31
C ARG A 205 -3.87 -3.53 0.00
N SER A 206 -5.04 -2.98 0.33
CA SER A 206 -5.12 -1.61 0.86
C SER A 206 -4.51 -1.55 2.26
N ILE A 207 -3.33 -0.93 2.37
CA ILE A 207 -2.61 -0.71 3.62
C ILE A 207 -2.64 0.80 3.92
N PHE A 208 -2.99 1.17 5.16
CA PHE A 208 -2.95 2.55 5.64
C PHE A 208 -1.49 2.98 5.77
N TYR A 209 -1.11 4.07 5.08
CA TYR A 209 0.28 4.52 5.04
C TYR A 209 0.50 5.75 5.92
N SER A 210 1.41 5.64 6.89
CA SER A 210 1.68 6.66 7.91
C SER A 210 3.14 7.10 7.84
N LEU A 211 3.35 8.31 7.30
CA LEU A 211 4.67 8.91 7.14
C LEU A 211 5.20 9.36 8.50
N CYS A 212 6.40 8.92 8.85
CA CYS A 212 7.12 9.30 10.07
C CYS A 212 8.48 9.88 9.67
N GLU A 213 8.45 11.01 8.96
CA GLU A 213 9.65 11.78 8.58
C GLU A 213 9.89 13.04 9.44
N TRP A 214 9.01 13.28 10.41
CA TRP A 214 9.08 14.30 11.46
C TRP A 214 8.80 15.76 11.04
N GLY A 215 8.16 15.98 9.90
CA GLY A 215 7.88 17.33 9.38
C GLY A 215 8.96 17.89 8.43
N TYR A 216 9.90 17.04 8.00
CA TYR A 216 10.97 17.41 7.08
C TYR A 216 10.42 17.70 5.68
N MET A 217 11.17 18.50 4.90
CA MET A 217 10.87 18.80 3.49
C MET A 217 9.42 19.33 3.26
N ASP A 218 8.86 20.06 4.24
CA ASP A 218 7.48 20.55 4.25
C ASP A 218 6.43 19.47 3.91
N VAL A 219 6.45 18.32 4.60
CA VAL A 219 5.54 17.18 4.35
C VAL A 219 4.05 17.55 4.19
N ALA A 220 3.56 18.61 4.84
CA ALA A 220 2.20 19.11 4.66
C ALA A 220 1.87 19.53 3.21
N LYS A 221 2.87 19.83 2.37
CA LYS A 221 2.71 20.23 0.95
C LYS A 221 2.60 19.03 -0.01
N TRP A 222 3.03 17.83 0.39
CA TRP A 222 3.13 16.67 -0.51
C TRP A 222 2.63 15.33 0.08
N GLY A 223 2.63 15.17 1.41
CA GLY A 223 2.33 13.91 2.10
C GLY A 223 0.96 13.32 1.76
N GLY A 224 -0.08 14.16 1.66
CA GLY A 224 -1.46 13.70 1.34
C GLY A 224 -1.61 13.03 -0.03
N SER A 225 -0.74 13.38 -0.99
CA SER A 225 -0.71 12.72 -2.30
C SER A 225 -0.20 11.27 -2.25
N TYR A 226 0.36 10.83 -1.12
CA TYR A 226 1.06 9.55 -1.01
C TYR A 226 0.71 8.73 0.25
N GLY A 227 0.36 9.35 1.39
CA GLY A 227 -0.03 8.65 2.62
C GLY A 227 -1.25 9.23 3.32
N ASN A 228 -1.90 8.39 4.12
CA ASN A 228 -3.15 8.69 4.81
C ASN A 228 -2.94 9.56 6.08
N SER A 229 -1.71 9.62 6.60
CA SER A 229 -1.30 10.55 7.66
C SER A 229 0.20 10.81 7.60
N TRP A 230 0.66 11.92 8.19
CA TRP A 230 2.08 12.21 8.39
C TRP A 230 2.34 12.80 9.78
N ARG A 231 3.56 12.59 10.29
CA ARG A 231 4.12 13.30 11.44
C ARG A 231 4.39 14.76 11.07
N THR A 232 4.29 15.66 12.04
CA THR A 232 4.56 17.09 11.87
C THR A 232 5.68 17.61 12.77
N THR A 233 6.25 16.74 13.61
CA THR A 233 7.28 17.06 14.61
C THR A 233 8.19 15.86 14.85
N GLY A 234 9.33 16.10 15.53
CA GLY A 234 10.08 15.07 16.27
C GLY A 234 9.23 14.36 17.33
N ASP A 235 9.82 13.35 18.00
CA ASP A 235 9.09 12.47 18.92
C ASP A 235 8.61 13.19 20.18
N ILE A 236 7.45 12.74 20.69
CA ILE A 236 6.84 13.26 21.92
C ILE A 236 7.44 12.60 23.16
N THR A 237 7.59 13.36 24.22
CA THR A 237 7.94 12.90 25.57
C THR A 237 6.78 13.15 26.54
N ASP A 238 6.67 12.35 27.61
CA ASP A 238 5.66 12.55 28.66
C ASP A 238 6.05 13.71 29.59
N THR A 239 6.00 14.92 29.03
CA THR A 239 6.47 16.17 29.65
C THR A 239 5.62 17.33 29.18
N TRP A 240 5.13 18.16 30.11
CA TRP A 240 4.47 19.42 29.80
C TRP A 240 5.29 20.61 30.32
N THR A 241 5.85 21.40 29.41
CA THR A 241 6.47 22.70 29.74
C THR A 241 5.37 23.69 30.11
N ARG A 242 5.41 24.19 31.35
CA ARG A 242 4.55 25.28 31.84
C ARG A 242 5.15 26.64 31.55
#